data_AF-A0A1A9IT67-F1
#
_entry.id   AF-A0A1A9IT67-F1
#
_cell.length_a   1.000
_cell.length_b   1.000
_cell.length_c   1.000
_cell.angle_alpha   90.00
_cell.angle_beta   90.00
_cell.angle_gamma   90.00
#
_symmetry.space_group_name_H-M   'P 1'
#
loop_
_entity.id
_entity.type
_entity.pdbx_description
1 polymer ?
#
loop_
_entity_poly.entity_id
_entity_poly.type
_entity_poly.pdbx_seq_one_letter_code
_entity_poly.pdbx_strand_id
1 'polypeptide(L)'
;MGWLAAGDDHEITLARGRVIARPVSGAAPAAGSRTLPEEIRDRPEVIELQRFAEWLERHAADCAARVDTWMVSSLPVPTALLAQVWPDEAWRAALRDLVVTGEHPGDIGFLRDASPSGRLLLVAPDGGTRHLSAPAVTVPHPVLLPGLPALRAQATALGAVQGVEQLHRAVWHKPAATDHGTRAVEEFAGAEYSSWFRLAAHATALGYKVTGTYVTDRVREAGRVVTASVAIGDPYTEERARTGGLTWGDRPGAAMAPTDVGPVAWSEGMRMAAALHAGGRVPAEDTA
;
A
#
# COMPACT_ATOMS: atom_id res chain seq x y z
N MET A 1 24.05 13.41 -0.01
CA MET A 1 25.02 12.46 -0.58
C MET A 1 26.21 13.23 -1.15
N GLY A 2 27.42 12.73 -0.96
CA GLY A 2 28.65 13.32 -1.52
C GLY A 2 28.85 12.93 -2.99
N TRP A 3 29.82 13.57 -3.64
CA TRP A 3 30.32 13.18 -4.95
C TRP A 3 31.48 12.18 -4.78
N LEU A 4 31.53 11.15 -5.62
CA LEU A 4 32.54 10.09 -5.63
C LEU A 4 33.32 10.17 -6.94
N ALA A 5 34.64 10.03 -6.91
CA ALA A 5 35.44 9.97 -8.13
C ALA A 5 35.08 8.71 -8.96
N ALA A 6 35.00 8.87 -10.28
CA ALA A 6 34.78 7.81 -11.25
C ALA A 6 35.78 7.98 -12.41
N GLY A 7 37.02 7.53 -12.18
CA GLY A 7 38.17 7.86 -13.03
C GLY A 7 38.73 9.25 -12.74
N ASP A 8 39.53 9.78 -13.68
CA ASP A 8 40.32 11.00 -13.46
C ASP A 8 39.52 12.28 -13.75
N ASP A 9 38.52 12.20 -14.64
CA ASP A 9 37.82 13.37 -15.17
C ASP A 9 36.38 13.52 -14.68
N HIS A 10 35.83 12.54 -13.95
CA HIS A 10 34.43 12.53 -13.55
C HIS A 10 34.21 12.24 -12.08
N GLU A 11 33.16 12.85 -11.53
CA GLU A 11 32.56 12.49 -10.27
C GLU A 11 31.11 12.08 -10.46
N ILE A 12 30.65 11.12 -9.66
CA ILE A 12 29.29 10.59 -9.67
C ILE A 12 28.61 10.79 -8.32
N THR A 13 27.28 10.88 -8.32
CA THR A 13 26.48 10.88 -7.10
C THR A 13 25.10 10.29 -7.36
N LEU A 14 24.40 9.92 -6.28
CA LEU A 14 23.01 9.49 -6.33
C LEU A 14 22.11 10.70 -6.14
N ALA A 15 21.30 11.02 -7.15
CA ALA A 15 20.32 12.09 -7.12
C ALA A 15 18.95 11.55 -7.55
N ARG A 16 17.97 11.61 -6.65
CA ARG A 16 16.58 11.15 -6.90
C ARG A 16 16.52 9.72 -7.47
N GLY A 17 17.25 8.79 -6.84
CA GLY A 17 17.30 7.38 -7.25
C GLY A 17 18.14 7.10 -8.50
N ARG A 18 18.77 8.11 -9.12
CA ARG A 18 19.57 7.94 -10.32
C ARG A 18 21.02 8.32 -10.12
N VAL A 19 21.92 7.53 -10.69
CA VAL A 19 23.33 7.89 -10.78
C VAL A 19 23.49 8.98 -11.83
N ILE A 20 24.04 10.11 -11.40
CA ILE A 20 24.37 11.24 -12.27
C ILE A 20 25.87 11.50 -12.20
N ALA A 21 26.44 12.05 -13.27
CA ALA A 21 27.85 12.39 -13.36
C ALA A 21 28.07 13.89 -13.58
N ARG A 22 29.23 14.39 -13.17
CA ARG A 22 29.76 15.71 -13.53
C ARG A 22 31.26 15.62 -13.81
N PRO A 23 31.83 16.48 -14.66
CA PRO A 23 33.28 16.57 -14.81
C PRO A 23 33.95 17.16 -13.56
N VAL A 24 35.18 16.71 -13.25
CA VAL A 24 36.01 17.20 -12.13
C VAL A 24 36.49 18.63 -12.39
N SER A 25 36.85 18.94 -13.64
CA SER A 25 37.25 20.28 -14.08
C SER A 25 36.14 20.93 -14.92
N GLY A 26 35.16 21.53 -14.27
CA GLY A 26 34.10 22.24 -14.98
C GLY A 26 33.11 22.95 -14.08
N ALA A 27 32.55 24.06 -14.59
CA ALA A 27 31.40 24.71 -13.95
C ALA A 27 30.26 23.69 -13.79
N ALA A 28 29.64 23.66 -12.61
CA ALA A 28 28.55 22.76 -12.31
C ALA A 28 27.49 22.80 -13.43
N PRO A 29 27.19 21.67 -14.11
CA PRO A 29 26.21 21.69 -15.20
C PRO A 29 24.87 22.25 -14.73
N ALA A 30 24.20 23.06 -15.54
CA ALA A 30 22.87 23.57 -15.25
C ALA A 30 21.92 22.42 -14.89
N ALA A 31 21.06 22.64 -13.90
CA ALA A 31 20.09 21.67 -13.43
C ALA A 31 19.14 21.27 -14.57
N GLY A 32 19.39 20.14 -15.23
CA GLY A 32 18.49 19.67 -16.30
C GLY A 32 18.95 18.45 -17.09
N SER A 33 20.25 18.24 -17.28
CA SER A 33 20.75 17.07 -18.01
C SER A 33 22.12 16.66 -17.48
N ARG A 34 22.17 15.60 -16.67
CA ARG A 34 23.40 14.91 -16.27
C ARG A 34 23.20 13.42 -16.46
N THR A 35 23.06 13.04 -17.74
CA THR A 35 23.08 11.64 -18.16
C THR A 35 24.47 11.07 -17.91
N LEU A 36 24.53 9.82 -17.49
CA LEU A 36 25.79 9.09 -17.28
C LEU A 36 26.53 8.92 -18.62
N PRO A 37 27.77 9.46 -18.77
CA PRO A 37 28.58 9.27 -19.96
C PRO A 37 28.86 7.78 -20.22
N GLU A 38 28.95 7.39 -21.50
CA GLU A 38 29.16 5.98 -21.86
C GLU A 38 30.54 5.48 -21.41
N GLU A 39 31.53 6.36 -21.41
CA GLU A 39 32.93 6.09 -21.09
C GLU A 39 33.14 5.67 -19.64
N ILE A 40 32.24 6.09 -18.74
CA ILE A 40 32.31 5.76 -17.31
C ILE A 40 31.21 4.78 -16.87
N ARG A 41 30.30 4.39 -17.77
CA ARG A 41 29.11 3.59 -17.41
C ARG A 41 29.45 2.25 -16.77
N ASP A 42 30.46 1.57 -17.30
CA ASP A 42 30.85 0.23 -16.84
C ASP A 42 31.93 0.25 -15.74
N ARG A 43 32.21 1.45 -15.20
CA ARG A 43 33.16 1.58 -14.08
C ARG A 43 32.58 0.94 -12.82
N PRO A 44 33.41 0.28 -12.00
CA PRO A 44 32.95 -0.37 -10.76
C PRO A 44 32.18 0.58 -9.83
N GLU A 45 32.64 1.82 -9.68
CA GLU A 45 32.03 2.82 -8.80
C GLU A 45 30.60 3.18 -9.25
N VAL A 46 30.38 3.22 -10.57
CA VAL A 46 29.06 3.49 -11.17
C VAL A 46 28.13 2.30 -10.97
N ILE A 47 28.60 1.08 -11.26
CA ILE A 47 27.82 -0.15 -11.11
C ILE A 47 27.41 -0.34 -9.64
N GLU A 48 28.32 -0.14 -8.69
CA GLU A 48 28.02 -0.24 -7.26
C GLU A 48 26.99 0.80 -6.81
N LEU A 49 27.11 2.04 -7.29
CA LEU A 49 26.13 3.09 -6.96
C LEU A 49 24.75 2.84 -7.59
N GLN A 50 24.69 2.23 -8.79
CA GLN A 50 23.45 1.79 -9.41
C GLN A 50 22.79 0.65 -8.60
N ARG A 51 23.57 -0.37 -8.22
CA ARG A 51 23.08 -1.46 -7.35
C ARG A 51 22.57 -0.94 -6.02
N PHE A 52 23.26 0.04 -5.44
CA PHE A 52 22.82 0.70 -4.21
C PHE A 52 21.51 1.47 -4.41
N ALA A 53 21.34 2.16 -5.54
CA ALA A 53 20.09 2.82 -5.89
C ALA A 53 18.92 1.83 -5.99
N GLU A 54 19.10 0.72 -6.70
CA GLU A 54 18.09 -0.34 -6.80
C GLU A 54 17.76 -0.95 -5.43
N TRP A 55 18.77 -1.12 -4.57
CA TRP A 55 18.56 -1.61 -3.22
C TRP A 55 17.73 -0.62 -2.39
N LEU A 56 18.00 0.69 -2.48
CA LEU A 56 17.21 1.73 -1.81
C LEU A 56 15.75 1.74 -2.29
N GLU A 57 15.51 1.56 -3.58
CA GLU A 57 14.15 1.47 -4.14
C GLU A 57 13.41 0.25 -3.60
N ARG A 58 14.05 -0.93 -3.59
CA ARG A 58 13.46 -2.14 -2.99
C ARG A 58 13.20 -1.97 -1.50
N HIS A 59 14.14 -1.40 -0.76
CA HIS A 59 13.99 -1.12 0.67
C HIS A 59 12.81 -0.18 0.95
N ALA A 60 12.65 0.88 0.16
CA ALA A 60 11.52 1.78 0.26
C ALA A 60 10.18 1.08 -0.01
N ALA A 61 10.12 0.22 -1.03
CA ALA A 61 8.93 -0.58 -1.33
C ALA A 61 8.60 -1.56 -0.19
N ASP A 62 9.61 -2.25 0.37
CA ASP A 62 9.44 -3.19 1.48
C ASP A 62 8.95 -2.49 2.76
N CYS A 63 9.48 -1.30 3.05
CA CYS A 63 9.03 -0.47 4.18
C CYS A 63 7.56 -0.07 4.02
N ALA A 64 7.19 0.44 2.84
CA ALA A 64 5.81 0.82 2.53
C ALA A 64 4.85 -0.38 2.63
N ALA A 65 5.23 -1.54 2.08
CA ALA A 65 4.44 -2.77 2.17
C ALA A 65 4.23 -3.23 3.62
N ARG A 66 5.24 -3.07 4.49
CA ARG A 66 5.11 -3.40 5.91
C ARG A 66 4.15 -2.46 6.63
N VAL A 67 4.20 -1.17 6.33
CA VAL A 67 3.29 -0.18 6.91
C VAL A 67 1.85 -0.37 6.39
N ASP A 68 1.67 -0.69 5.11
CA ASP A 68 0.36 -1.08 4.54
C ASP A 68 -0.19 -2.31 5.27
N THR A 69 0.65 -3.31 5.57
CA THR A 69 0.24 -4.47 6.37
C THR A 69 -0.23 -4.08 7.77
N TRP A 70 0.47 -3.15 8.44
CA TRP A 70 0.04 -2.64 9.75
C TRP A 70 -1.32 -1.95 9.66
N MET A 71 -1.54 -1.19 8.59
CA MET A 71 -2.77 -0.44 8.32
C MET A 71 -3.97 -1.36 8.01
N VAL A 72 -3.81 -2.26 7.04
CA VAL A 72 -4.83 -3.26 6.66
C VAL A 72 -5.17 -4.19 7.81
N SER A 73 -4.20 -4.55 8.65
CA SER A 73 -4.46 -5.43 9.79
C SER A 73 -4.82 -4.68 11.08
N SER A 74 -4.79 -3.34 11.04
CA SER A 74 -4.94 -2.44 12.21
C SER A 74 -4.16 -2.94 13.44
N LEU A 75 -2.94 -3.43 13.23
CA LEU A 75 -2.14 -4.04 14.29
C LEU A 75 -1.60 -2.96 15.24
N PRO A 76 -1.57 -3.22 16.55
CA PRO A 76 -0.79 -2.41 17.47
C PRO A 76 0.69 -2.46 17.08
N VAL A 77 1.26 -1.28 16.83
CA VAL A 77 2.66 -1.05 16.53
C VAL A 77 3.32 -0.43 17.76
N PRO A 78 4.32 -1.09 18.37
CA PRO A 78 5.05 -0.51 19.49
C PRO A 78 5.68 0.84 19.13
N THR A 79 5.51 1.85 19.98
CA THR A 79 6.09 3.19 19.71
C THR A 79 7.61 3.18 19.77
N ALA A 80 8.20 2.25 20.54
CA ALA A 80 9.63 1.97 20.52
C ALA A 80 10.12 1.48 19.15
N LEU A 81 9.32 0.67 18.43
CA LEU A 81 9.65 0.24 17.07
C LEU A 81 9.60 1.43 16.12
N LEU A 82 8.56 2.28 16.22
CA LEU A 82 8.46 3.49 15.41
C LEU A 82 9.69 4.40 15.62
N ALA A 83 10.10 4.62 16.88
CA ALA A 83 11.30 5.39 17.20
C ALA A 83 12.59 4.78 16.62
N GLN A 84 12.71 3.45 16.63
CA GLN A 84 13.88 2.76 16.10
C GLN A 84 14.00 2.89 14.58
N VAL A 85 12.87 2.83 13.85
CA VAL A 85 12.87 2.91 12.39
C VAL A 85 12.82 4.35 11.86
N TRP A 86 12.41 5.32 12.68
CA TRP A 86 12.26 6.72 12.27
C TRP A 86 13.50 7.40 11.66
N PRO A 87 14.74 7.11 12.09
CA PRO A 87 15.93 7.66 11.47
C PRO A 87 16.14 7.21 10.01
N ASP A 88 15.56 6.08 9.62
CA ASP A 88 15.60 5.59 8.24
C ASP A 88 14.60 6.37 7.37
N GLU A 89 15.11 6.96 6.29
CA GLU A 89 14.31 7.82 5.40
C GLU A 89 13.18 7.07 4.70
N ALA A 90 13.38 5.78 4.36
CA ALA A 90 12.35 4.95 3.72
C ALA A 90 11.19 4.67 4.67
N TRP A 91 11.50 4.29 5.91
CA TRP A 91 10.50 4.11 6.96
C TRP A 91 9.76 5.39 7.29
N ARG A 92 10.49 6.49 7.46
CA ARG A 92 9.91 7.79 7.73
C ARG A 92 9.01 8.26 6.59
N ALA A 93 9.38 8.04 5.33
CA ALA A 93 8.53 8.37 4.19
C ALA A 93 7.23 7.55 4.16
N ALA A 94 7.29 6.26 4.52
CA ALA A 94 6.10 5.42 4.61
C ALA A 94 5.17 5.79 5.78
N LEU A 95 5.73 6.24 6.92
CA LEU A 95 4.99 6.49 8.16
C LEU A 95 4.50 7.92 8.34
N ARG A 96 5.26 8.90 7.85
CA ARG A 96 4.96 10.31 8.01
C ARG A 96 3.60 10.62 7.38
N ASP A 97 2.84 11.45 8.07
CA ASP A 97 1.50 11.89 7.69
C ASP A 97 0.42 10.79 7.65
N LEU A 98 0.74 9.57 8.10
CA LEU A 98 -0.30 8.60 8.44
C LEU A 98 -1.07 9.04 9.68
N VAL A 99 -2.38 8.85 9.65
CA VAL A 99 -3.21 8.97 10.84
C VAL A 99 -2.93 7.75 11.71
N VAL A 100 -2.51 8.00 12.95
CA VAL A 100 -2.33 6.96 13.97
C VAL A 100 -3.30 7.19 15.11
N THR A 101 -3.66 6.10 15.79
CA THR A 101 -4.52 6.14 16.98
C THR A 101 -3.87 5.48 18.19
N GLY A 102 -3.98 6.10 19.35
CA GLY A 102 -3.61 5.53 20.65
C GLY A 102 -4.76 4.81 21.34
N GLU A 103 -4.59 4.51 22.62
CA GLU A 103 -5.57 3.78 23.43
C GLU A 103 -6.74 4.64 23.91
N HIS A 104 -6.53 5.96 24.09
CA HIS A 104 -7.54 6.83 24.65
C HIS A 104 -8.34 7.59 23.58
N PRO A 105 -9.64 7.86 23.82
CA PRO A 105 -10.42 8.75 22.98
C PRO A 105 -9.72 10.11 22.84
N GLY A 106 -9.41 10.49 21.60
CA GLY A 106 -8.67 11.73 21.31
C GLY A 106 -7.18 11.54 21.02
N ASP A 107 -6.62 10.35 21.25
CA ASP A 107 -5.28 9.99 20.79
C ASP A 107 -5.31 9.70 19.28
N ILE A 108 -5.67 10.69 18.46
CA ILE A 108 -5.72 10.57 17.00
C ILE A 108 -4.99 11.75 16.36
N GLY A 109 -4.17 11.47 15.36
CA GLY A 109 -3.51 12.53 14.59
C GLY A 109 -2.55 12.03 13.53
N PHE A 110 -2.10 12.96 12.70
CA PHE A 110 -1.09 12.77 11.68
C PHE A 110 0.29 12.64 12.32
N LEU A 111 0.97 11.53 12.10
CA LEU A 111 2.31 11.28 12.61
C LEU A 111 3.33 12.20 11.96
N ARG A 112 4.02 13.02 12.76
CA ARG A 112 5.02 13.99 12.28
C ARG A 112 6.45 13.69 12.70
N ASP A 113 6.62 13.08 13.88
CA ASP A 113 7.94 12.74 14.41
C ASP A 113 7.84 11.58 15.40
N ALA A 114 8.95 10.85 15.57
CA ALA A 114 9.12 9.87 16.63
C ALA A 114 10.49 10.10 17.29
N SER A 115 10.45 10.48 18.57
CA SER A 115 11.67 10.72 19.34
C SER A 115 12.37 9.42 19.72
N PRO A 116 13.69 9.44 19.99
CA PRO A 116 14.43 8.24 20.42
C PRO A 116 13.87 7.56 21.68
N SER A 117 13.11 8.29 22.52
CA SER A 117 12.46 7.74 23.72
C SER A 117 11.10 7.08 23.44
N GLY A 118 10.65 6.98 22.19
CA GLY A 118 9.33 6.43 21.84
C GLY A 118 8.17 7.42 21.91
N ARG A 119 8.42 8.69 22.25
CA ARG A 119 7.37 9.73 22.24
C ARG A 119 7.10 10.17 20.81
N LEU A 120 5.84 10.10 20.38
CA LEU A 120 5.40 10.50 19.05
C LEU A 120 4.91 11.94 19.04
N LEU A 121 5.18 12.66 17.95
CA LEU A 121 4.63 13.98 17.67
C LEU A 121 3.49 13.82 16.65
N LEU A 122 2.29 14.24 17.04
CA LEU A 122 1.09 14.18 16.21
C LEU A 122 0.59 15.59 15.92
N VAL A 123 0.04 15.81 14.73
CA VAL A 123 -0.86 16.94 14.46
C VAL A 123 -2.27 16.39 14.44
N ALA A 124 -3.11 16.88 15.34
CA ALA A 124 -4.46 16.38 15.46
C ALA A 124 -5.40 16.97 14.40
N PRO A 125 -6.64 16.43 14.28
CA PRO A 125 -7.60 16.92 13.30
C PRO A 125 -7.96 18.41 13.44
N ASP A 126 -7.83 18.97 14.65
CA ASP A 126 -8.02 20.40 14.95
C ASP A 126 -6.80 21.28 14.58
N GLY A 127 -5.72 20.68 14.06
CA GLY A 127 -4.46 21.36 13.75
C GLY A 127 -3.53 21.54 14.95
N GLY A 128 -3.95 21.15 16.14
CA GLY A 128 -3.12 21.21 17.35
C GLY A 128 -2.02 20.16 17.35
N THR A 129 -0.82 20.56 17.76
CA THR A 129 0.30 19.64 17.96
C THR A 129 0.21 18.95 19.32
N ARG A 130 0.38 17.63 19.34
CA ARG A 130 0.29 16.81 20.55
C ARG A 130 1.46 15.83 20.64
N HIS A 131 1.86 15.51 21.85
CA HIS A 131 2.83 14.44 22.10
C HIS A 131 2.11 13.23 22.68
N LEU A 132 2.38 12.05 22.12
CA LEU A 132 1.82 10.79 22.59
C LEU A 132 2.94 9.90 23.14
N SER A 133 2.75 9.39 24.36
CA SER A 133 3.71 8.51 25.06
C SER A 133 3.14 7.11 25.33
N ALA A 134 2.17 6.68 24.52
CA ALA A 134 1.59 5.34 24.63
C ALA A 134 2.64 4.26 24.27
N PRO A 135 2.55 3.04 24.85
CA PRO A 135 3.47 1.95 24.53
C PRO A 135 3.29 1.42 23.10
N ALA A 136 2.08 1.56 22.54
CA ALA A 136 1.76 1.21 21.17
C ALA A 136 0.73 2.19 20.58
N VAL A 137 0.71 2.27 19.26
CA VAL A 137 -0.34 2.94 18.47
C VAL A 137 -0.81 2.00 17.38
N THR A 138 -2.00 2.20 16.86
CA THR A 138 -2.44 1.54 15.63
C THR A 138 -2.31 2.50 14.46
N VAL A 139 -2.03 1.95 13.28
CA VAL A 139 -2.32 2.61 12.00
C VAL A 139 -3.68 2.06 11.59
N PRO A 140 -4.80 2.76 11.82
CA PRO A 140 -6.12 2.22 11.50
C PRO A 140 -6.35 2.16 10.00
N HIS A 141 -7.04 1.11 9.56
CA HIS A 141 -7.64 1.06 8.23
C HIS A 141 -8.63 2.25 8.06
N PRO A 142 -8.70 2.92 6.89
CA PRO A 142 -9.58 4.08 6.69
C PRO A 142 -11.06 3.83 6.98
N VAL A 143 -11.55 2.59 6.82
CA VAL A 143 -12.95 2.23 7.15
C VAL A 143 -13.26 2.39 8.64
N LEU A 144 -12.22 2.34 9.49
CA LEU A 144 -12.32 2.49 10.95
C LEU A 144 -12.09 3.95 11.39
N LEU A 145 -11.68 4.84 10.49
CA LEU A 145 -11.39 6.23 10.83
C LEU A 145 -12.69 7.03 10.94
N PRO A 146 -13.04 7.54 12.15
CA PRO A 146 -14.18 8.42 12.29
C PRO A 146 -13.92 9.74 11.57
N GLY A 147 -14.92 10.24 10.85
CA GLY A 147 -14.78 11.52 10.16
C GLY A 147 -13.71 11.52 9.05
N LEU A 148 -13.52 10.39 8.33
CA LEU A 148 -12.58 10.29 7.21
C LEU A 148 -12.62 11.48 6.23
N PRO A 149 -13.78 12.06 5.84
CA PRO A 149 -13.82 13.27 5.02
C PRO A 149 -13.13 14.48 5.66
N ALA A 150 -13.30 14.68 6.97
CA ALA A 150 -12.64 15.75 7.70
C ALA A 150 -11.12 15.52 7.80
N LEU A 151 -10.69 14.27 8.01
CA LEU A 151 -9.27 13.91 7.98
C LEU A 151 -8.65 14.17 6.60
N ARG A 152 -9.33 13.86 5.50
CA ARG A 152 -8.87 14.18 4.13
C ARG A 152 -8.72 15.68 3.90
N ALA A 153 -9.70 16.48 4.34
CA ALA A 153 -9.63 17.93 4.25
C ALA A 153 -8.44 18.49 5.04
N GLN A 154 -8.21 17.96 6.25
CA GLN A 154 -7.08 18.36 7.08
C GLN A 154 -5.74 17.93 6.49
N ALA A 155 -5.64 16.73 5.92
CA ALA A 155 -4.45 16.28 5.21
C ALA A 155 -4.09 17.26 4.06
N THR A 156 -5.10 17.68 3.29
CA THR A 156 -4.94 18.68 2.23
C THR A 156 -4.45 20.02 2.78
N ALA A 157 -5.09 20.53 3.85
CA ALA A 157 -4.70 21.79 4.49
C ALA A 157 -3.25 21.77 5.02
N LEU A 158 -2.79 20.62 5.51
CA LEU A 158 -1.45 20.42 6.02
C LEU A 158 -0.40 20.12 4.95
N GLY A 159 -0.79 19.96 3.68
CA GLY A 159 0.08 19.48 2.61
C GLY A 159 0.66 18.09 2.91
N ALA A 160 -0.12 17.25 3.59
CA ALA A 160 0.28 15.90 3.98
C ALA A 160 0.51 15.01 2.74
N VAL A 161 1.62 14.26 2.75
CA VAL A 161 1.95 13.29 1.69
C VAL A 161 2.15 11.94 2.34
N GLN A 162 1.22 11.01 2.12
CA GLN A 162 1.29 9.68 2.70
C GLN A 162 2.08 8.74 1.78
N GLY A 163 3.15 8.12 2.31
CA GLY A 163 3.89 7.08 1.59
C GLY A 163 3.14 5.75 1.47
N VAL A 164 2.08 5.57 2.26
CA VAL A 164 1.09 4.51 2.12
C VAL A 164 -0.28 5.14 1.93
N GLU A 165 -1.04 4.66 0.95
CA GLU A 165 -2.38 5.16 0.69
C GLU A 165 -3.34 4.74 1.82
N GLN A 166 -3.47 5.58 2.85
CA GLN A 166 -4.40 5.34 3.96
C GLN A 166 -5.69 6.15 3.75
N LEU A 167 -5.60 7.48 3.68
CA LEU A 167 -6.80 8.32 3.66
C LEU A 167 -7.58 8.19 2.36
N HIS A 168 -6.90 8.03 1.23
CA HIS A 168 -7.54 7.97 -0.10
C HIS A 168 -7.86 6.56 -0.58
N ARG A 169 -7.41 5.54 0.14
CA ARG A 169 -7.73 4.14 -0.15
C ARG A 169 -9.24 3.97 -0.22
N ALA A 170 -9.69 3.32 -1.29
CA ALA A 170 -11.10 3.05 -1.53
C ALA A 170 -11.68 2.20 -0.39
N VAL A 171 -12.85 2.60 0.09
CA VAL A 171 -13.50 2.01 1.26
C VAL A 171 -14.93 1.64 0.93
N TRP A 172 -15.30 0.42 1.31
CA TRP A 172 -16.69 -0.06 1.26
C TRP A 172 -17.16 -0.32 2.68
N HIS A 173 -18.26 0.32 3.06
CA HIS A 173 -18.89 0.06 4.34
C HIS A 173 -19.77 -1.18 4.23
N LYS A 174 -19.63 -2.08 5.20
CA LYS A 174 -20.51 -3.23 5.33
C LYS A 174 -21.96 -2.75 5.55
N PRO A 175 -22.93 -3.24 4.76
CA PRO A 175 -24.35 -2.92 4.97
C PRO A 175 -24.82 -3.32 6.38
N ALA A 176 -25.66 -2.49 6.99
CA ALA A 176 -26.19 -2.76 8.32
C ALA A 176 -27.11 -3.99 8.37
N ALA A 177 -27.76 -4.30 7.26
CA ALA A 177 -28.55 -5.51 7.08
C ALA A 177 -28.03 -6.27 5.86
N THR A 178 -27.75 -7.55 6.05
CA THR A 178 -27.46 -8.51 4.98
C THR A 178 -28.44 -9.66 5.12
N ASP A 179 -29.03 -10.11 4.02
CA ASP A 179 -29.88 -11.29 4.03
C ASP A 179 -29.10 -12.50 4.56
N HIS A 180 -29.69 -13.24 5.50
CA HIS A 180 -29.08 -14.39 6.16
C HIS A 180 -28.77 -15.53 5.18
N GLY A 181 -29.44 -15.58 4.04
CA GLY A 181 -29.17 -16.55 2.96
C GLY A 181 -27.99 -16.18 2.05
N THR A 182 -27.60 -14.90 2.00
CA THR A 182 -26.53 -14.45 1.10
C THR A 182 -25.18 -14.97 1.57
N ARG A 183 -24.43 -15.60 0.65
CA ARG A 183 -23.09 -16.14 0.92
C ARG A 183 -22.00 -15.52 0.04
N ALA A 184 -22.40 -14.78 -0.99
CA ALA A 184 -21.53 -14.10 -1.94
C ALA A 184 -22.06 -12.69 -2.25
N VAL A 185 -21.16 -11.78 -2.60
CA VAL A 185 -21.48 -10.45 -3.14
C VAL A 185 -21.19 -10.45 -4.63
N GLU A 186 -22.21 -10.17 -5.43
CA GLU A 186 -22.15 -10.24 -6.90
C GLU A 186 -21.87 -8.88 -7.56
N GLU A 187 -21.78 -7.78 -6.79
CA GLU A 187 -21.64 -6.40 -7.30
C GLU A 187 -20.53 -6.23 -8.35
N PHE A 188 -19.43 -6.96 -8.20
CA PHE A 188 -18.27 -6.90 -9.08
C PHE A 188 -18.00 -8.21 -9.83
N ALA A 189 -18.98 -9.11 -9.89
CA ALA A 189 -18.88 -10.32 -10.69
C ALA A 189 -18.98 -10.02 -12.19
N GLY A 190 -18.65 -11.01 -13.02
CA GLY A 190 -18.97 -11.01 -14.44
C GLY A 190 -17.89 -10.43 -15.37
N ALA A 191 -16.84 -9.80 -14.86
CA ALA A 191 -15.78 -9.24 -15.69
C ALA A 191 -15.03 -10.33 -16.47
N GLU A 192 -14.92 -10.16 -17.78
CA GLU A 192 -14.31 -11.12 -18.71
C GLU A 192 -12.86 -10.75 -19.05
N TYR A 193 -12.02 -11.77 -19.10
CA TYR A 193 -10.65 -11.70 -19.56
C TYR A 193 -10.46 -12.63 -20.75
N SER A 194 -9.59 -12.22 -21.68
CA SER A 194 -9.33 -13.03 -22.88
C SER A 194 -8.67 -14.38 -22.60
N SER A 195 -8.10 -14.56 -21.40
CA SER A 195 -7.63 -15.84 -20.89
C SER A 195 -7.46 -15.80 -19.37
N TRP A 196 -7.43 -16.97 -18.75
CA TRP A 196 -7.13 -17.13 -17.33
C TRP A 196 -5.78 -16.53 -16.93
N PHE A 197 -4.75 -16.72 -17.75
CA PHE A 197 -3.41 -16.18 -17.47
C PHE A 197 -3.37 -14.65 -17.42
N ARG A 198 -4.21 -13.97 -18.20
CA ARG A 198 -4.30 -12.50 -18.12
C ARG A 198 -4.94 -12.04 -16.82
N LEU A 199 -6.01 -12.72 -16.39
CA LEU A 199 -6.64 -12.44 -15.11
C LEU A 199 -5.65 -12.69 -13.97
N ALA A 200 -4.96 -13.85 -13.97
CA ALA A 200 -3.97 -14.20 -12.96
C ALA A 200 -2.79 -13.20 -12.91
N ALA A 201 -2.30 -12.76 -14.06
CA ALA A 201 -1.25 -11.75 -14.14
C ALA A 201 -1.72 -10.39 -13.60
N HIS A 202 -2.95 -9.96 -13.93
CA HIS A 202 -3.54 -8.74 -13.40
C HIS A 202 -3.72 -8.80 -11.87
N ALA A 203 -4.27 -9.92 -11.35
CA ALA A 203 -4.39 -10.14 -9.92
C ALA A 203 -3.03 -10.08 -9.20
N THR A 204 -2.00 -10.71 -9.77
CA THR A 204 -0.63 -10.69 -9.21
C THR A 204 -0.04 -9.28 -9.23
N ALA A 205 -0.25 -8.53 -10.32
CA ALA A 205 0.22 -7.14 -10.44
C ALA A 205 -0.45 -6.21 -9.41
N LEU A 206 -1.67 -6.53 -8.99
CA LEU A 206 -2.40 -5.84 -7.92
C LEU A 206 -1.99 -6.30 -6.50
N GLY A 207 -1.10 -7.30 -6.38
CA GLY A 207 -0.64 -7.83 -5.10
C GLY A 207 -1.51 -8.95 -4.52
N TYR A 208 -2.49 -9.47 -5.27
CA TYR A 208 -3.35 -10.56 -4.82
C TYR A 208 -2.78 -11.94 -5.17
N LYS A 209 -3.19 -12.95 -4.40
CA LYS A 209 -2.73 -14.33 -4.60
C LYS A 209 -3.75 -15.14 -5.39
N VAL A 210 -3.29 -15.82 -6.44
CA VAL A 210 -4.09 -16.83 -7.14
C VAL A 210 -3.90 -18.19 -6.46
N THR A 211 -5.00 -18.84 -6.07
CA THR A 211 -5.02 -20.17 -5.43
C THR A 211 -6.11 -21.02 -6.06
N GLY A 212 -5.72 -21.99 -6.90
CA GLY A 212 -6.66 -22.80 -7.66
C GLY A 212 -7.52 -21.92 -8.59
N THR A 213 -8.84 -22.04 -8.48
CA THR A 213 -9.83 -21.27 -9.26
C THR A 213 -10.26 -19.97 -8.57
N TYR A 214 -9.47 -19.46 -7.63
CA TYR A 214 -9.76 -18.23 -6.88
C TYR A 214 -8.60 -17.22 -6.92
N VAL A 215 -8.93 -15.93 -6.96
CA VAL A 215 -8.06 -14.86 -6.47
C VAL A 215 -8.42 -14.58 -5.03
N THR A 216 -7.41 -14.42 -4.19
CA THR A 216 -7.56 -14.33 -2.74
C THR A 216 -6.76 -13.19 -2.13
N ASP A 217 -7.32 -12.61 -1.08
CA ASP A 217 -6.66 -11.66 -0.18
C ASP A 217 -6.90 -12.10 1.27
N ARG A 218 -5.88 -11.95 2.13
CA ARG A 218 -5.93 -12.39 3.53
C ARG A 218 -5.86 -11.19 4.44
N VAL A 219 -6.96 -10.94 5.13
CA VAL A 219 -7.11 -9.82 6.05
C VAL A 219 -7.08 -10.32 7.47
N ARG A 220 -6.25 -9.72 8.32
CA ARG A 220 -6.25 -9.99 9.76
C ARG A 220 -7.13 -8.96 10.46
N GLU A 221 -8.17 -9.42 11.12
CA GLU A 221 -9.14 -8.56 11.80
C GLU A 221 -9.62 -9.23 13.09
N ALA A 222 -9.68 -8.46 14.19
CA ALA A 222 -10.12 -8.94 15.51
C ALA A 222 -9.44 -10.26 15.95
N GLY A 223 -8.14 -10.41 15.66
CA GLY A 223 -7.35 -11.60 16.02
C GLY A 223 -7.61 -12.84 15.15
N ARG A 224 -8.46 -12.73 14.12
CA ARG A 224 -8.73 -13.79 13.14
C ARG A 224 -8.13 -13.43 11.79
N VAL A 225 -7.90 -14.43 10.95
CA VAL A 225 -7.56 -14.22 9.54
C VAL A 225 -8.76 -14.62 8.71
N VAL A 226 -9.26 -13.68 7.92
CA VAL A 226 -10.35 -13.87 6.97
C VAL A 226 -9.76 -13.84 5.57
N THR A 227 -10.13 -14.82 4.75
CA THR A 227 -9.74 -14.91 3.34
C THR A 227 -10.90 -14.43 2.48
N ALA A 228 -10.74 -13.29 1.83
CA ALA A 228 -11.63 -12.86 0.75
C ALA A 228 -11.27 -13.66 -0.52
N SER A 229 -12.26 -14.13 -1.27
CA SER A 229 -12.08 -14.98 -2.45
C SER A 229 -13.02 -14.55 -3.59
N VAL A 230 -12.47 -14.32 -4.77
CA VAL A 230 -13.22 -14.13 -6.02
C VAL A 230 -12.95 -15.34 -6.93
N ALA A 231 -14.00 -16.04 -7.36
CA ALA A 231 -13.85 -17.14 -8.31
C ALA A 231 -13.41 -16.62 -9.69
N ILE A 232 -12.59 -17.36 -10.43
CA ILE A 232 -11.99 -16.88 -11.70
C ILE A 232 -12.07 -17.88 -12.85
N GLY A 233 -12.93 -18.90 -12.74
CA GLY A 233 -13.05 -19.99 -13.71
C GLY A 233 -11.89 -20.99 -13.65
N ASP A 234 -11.97 -22.02 -14.51
CA ASP A 234 -10.98 -23.10 -14.60
C ASP A 234 -10.07 -22.95 -15.84
N PRO A 235 -8.74 -22.84 -15.66
CA PRO A 235 -7.79 -22.66 -16.77
C PRO A 235 -7.72 -23.84 -17.75
N TYR A 236 -8.23 -25.02 -17.39
CA TYR A 236 -8.14 -26.23 -18.20
C TYR A 236 -9.41 -26.51 -19.01
N THR A 237 -10.54 -25.94 -18.60
CA THR A 237 -11.85 -26.21 -19.23
C THR A 237 -12.46 -24.99 -19.89
N GLU A 238 -11.97 -23.79 -19.59
CA GLU A 238 -12.51 -22.53 -20.12
C GLU A 238 -11.47 -21.77 -20.98
N GLU A 239 -11.87 -21.34 -22.18
CA GLU A 239 -11.00 -20.52 -23.06
C GLU A 239 -10.84 -19.08 -22.57
N ARG A 240 -11.90 -18.54 -21.93
CA ARG A 240 -11.94 -17.21 -21.32
C ARG A 240 -12.09 -17.35 -19.82
N ALA A 241 -11.60 -16.37 -19.07
CA ALA A 241 -11.82 -16.32 -17.63
C ALA A 241 -12.84 -15.26 -17.28
N ARG A 242 -13.69 -15.53 -16.28
CA ARG A 242 -14.68 -14.60 -15.75
C ARG A 242 -14.53 -14.51 -14.24
N THR A 243 -14.60 -13.29 -13.71
CA THR A 243 -14.73 -13.09 -12.25
C THR A 243 -16.11 -13.54 -11.78
N GLY A 244 -16.18 -14.29 -10.69
CA GLY A 244 -17.42 -14.67 -10.01
C GLY A 244 -17.67 -13.82 -8.77
N GLY A 245 -18.67 -14.22 -7.99
CA GLY A 245 -19.01 -13.56 -6.73
C GLY A 245 -17.87 -13.57 -5.71
N LEU A 246 -17.84 -12.52 -4.90
CA LEU A 246 -16.92 -12.36 -3.77
C LEU A 246 -17.46 -13.09 -2.54
N THR A 247 -16.63 -13.95 -1.94
CA THR A 247 -16.94 -14.68 -0.71
C THR A 247 -15.86 -14.42 0.35
N TRP A 248 -16.19 -14.69 1.61
CA TRP A 248 -15.24 -14.64 2.73
C TRP A 248 -15.25 -15.97 3.48
N GLY A 249 -14.09 -16.41 3.94
CA GLY A 249 -13.93 -17.69 4.63
C GLY A 249 -12.65 -17.77 5.46
N ASP A 250 -12.46 -18.87 6.16
CA ASP A 250 -11.19 -19.22 6.80
C ASP A 250 -10.14 -19.69 5.78
N ARG A 251 -10.60 -20.29 4.67
CA ARG A 251 -9.82 -20.77 3.54
C ARG A 251 -10.46 -20.37 2.20
N PRO A 252 -9.70 -20.42 1.08
CA PRO A 252 -10.24 -20.11 -0.24
C PRO A 252 -11.51 -20.91 -0.57
N GLY A 253 -12.54 -20.22 -1.05
CA GLY A 253 -13.83 -20.81 -1.42
C GLY A 253 -14.72 -21.28 -0.25
N ALA A 254 -14.29 -21.09 1.01
CA ALA A 254 -15.20 -21.23 2.15
C ALA A 254 -16.10 -19.97 2.24
N ALA A 255 -17.37 -20.16 2.62
CA ALA A 255 -18.33 -19.07 2.71
C ALA A 255 -18.90 -18.94 4.13
N MET A 256 -18.41 -17.95 4.88
CA MET A 256 -19.07 -17.47 6.10
C MET A 256 -20.22 -16.54 5.75
N ALA A 257 -21.11 -16.29 6.71
CA ALA A 257 -22.17 -15.33 6.49
C ALA A 257 -21.57 -13.91 6.39
N PRO A 258 -22.05 -13.05 5.49
CA PRO A 258 -21.67 -11.63 5.43
C PRO A 258 -21.76 -10.94 6.79
N THR A 259 -22.71 -11.35 7.65
CA THR A 259 -22.87 -10.87 9.03
C THR A 259 -21.64 -11.12 9.91
N ASP A 260 -20.85 -12.15 9.63
CA ASP A 260 -19.67 -12.54 10.42
C ASP A 260 -18.37 -11.88 9.92
N VAL A 261 -18.42 -11.23 8.76
CA VAL A 261 -17.27 -10.51 8.17
C VAL A 261 -17.11 -9.15 8.86
N GLY A 262 -15.93 -8.85 9.39
CA GLY A 262 -15.66 -7.54 9.98
C GLY A 262 -15.51 -6.43 8.92
N PRO A 263 -15.60 -5.15 9.34
CA PRO A 263 -15.59 -4.01 8.41
C PRO A 263 -14.31 -3.91 7.56
N VAL A 264 -13.15 -4.31 8.09
CA VAL A 264 -11.88 -4.24 7.34
C VAL A 264 -11.82 -5.36 6.31
N ALA A 265 -12.11 -6.61 6.69
CA ALA A 265 -12.15 -7.73 5.76
C ALA A 265 -13.20 -7.52 4.65
N TRP A 266 -14.33 -6.92 4.99
CA TRP A 266 -15.35 -6.52 4.02
C TRP A 266 -14.80 -5.51 3.02
N SER A 267 -14.25 -4.38 3.51
CA SER A 267 -13.77 -3.31 2.65
C SER A 267 -12.66 -3.78 1.72
N GLU A 268 -11.71 -4.58 2.20
CA GLU A 268 -10.61 -5.08 1.39
C GLU A 268 -11.03 -6.15 0.39
N GLY A 269 -11.98 -7.01 0.75
CA GLY A 269 -12.59 -7.94 -0.20
C GLY A 269 -13.28 -7.21 -1.36
N MET A 270 -14.07 -6.18 -1.04
CA MET A 270 -14.73 -5.34 -2.04
C MET A 270 -13.72 -4.60 -2.92
N ARG A 271 -12.63 -4.07 -2.32
CA ARG A 271 -11.53 -3.43 -3.06
C ARG A 271 -10.89 -4.39 -4.05
N MET A 272 -10.62 -5.63 -3.64
CA MET A 272 -10.10 -6.67 -4.52
C MET A 272 -11.07 -6.98 -5.66
N ALA A 273 -12.34 -7.23 -5.36
CA ALA A 273 -13.33 -7.54 -6.37
C ALA A 273 -13.50 -6.41 -7.38
N ALA A 274 -13.56 -5.16 -6.91
CA ALA A 274 -13.64 -3.97 -7.77
C ALA A 274 -12.40 -3.82 -8.68
N ALA A 275 -11.20 -4.03 -8.15
CA ALA A 275 -9.96 -3.92 -8.93
C ALA A 275 -9.82 -5.03 -9.99
N LEU A 276 -10.28 -6.24 -9.68
CA LEU A 276 -10.37 -7.34 -10.65
C LEU A 276 -11.46 -7.07 -11.70
N HIS A 277 -12.59 -6.49 -11.31
CA HIS A 277 -13.64 -6.14 -12.25
C HIS A 277 -13.17 -5.08 -13.24
N ALA A 278 -12.53 -4.01 -12.76
CA ALA A 278 -12.03 -2.91 -13.58
C ALA A 278 -10.97 -3.32 -14.62
N GLY A 279 -10.24 -4.42 -14.40
CA GLY A 279 -9.26 -4.94 -15.36
C GLY A 279 -9.87 -5.79 -16.49
N GLY A 280 -11.12 -6.23 -16.34
CA GLY A 280 -11.83 -7.05 -17.32
C GLY A 280 -12.74 -6.22 -18.22
N ARG A 281 -13.26 -6.85 -19.28
CA ARG A 281 -14.34 -6.29 -20.08
C ARG A 281 -15.68 -6.70 -19.48
N VAL A 282 -16.62 -5.76 -19.40
CA VAL A 282 -18.01 -6.08 -19.10
C VAL A 282 -18.71 -6.35 -20.43
N PRO A 283 -19.35 -7.52 -20.63
CA PRO A 283 -20.17 -7.73 -21.82
C PRO A 283 -21.26 -6.65 -21.86
N ALA A 284 -21.49 -6.05 -23.03
CA ALA A 284 -22.59 -5.10 -23.19
C ALA A 284 -23.90 -5.80 -22.81
N GLU A 285 -24.75 -5.13 -22.02
CA GLU A 285 -26.12 -5.59 -21.83
C GLU A 285 -26.77 -5.67 -23.21
N ASP A 286 -27.08 -6.89 -23.67
CA ASP A 286 -27.97 -7.10 -24.80
C ASP A 286 -29.33 -6.57 -24.36
N THR A 287 -29.61 -5.32 -24.74
CA THR A 287 -30.94 -4.72 -24.66
C THR A 287 -31.79 -5.41 -25.72
N ALA A 288 -32.44 -6.49 -25.30
CA ALA A 288 -33.51 -7.15 -26.04
C ALA A 288 -34.84 -6.40 -25.88
#